data_AF-A0A0F7GDM1-F1
#
_entry.id   AF-A0A0F7GDM1-F1
#
_cell.length_a   1.000
_cell.length_b   1.000
_cell.length_c   1.000
_cell.angle_alpha   90.00
_cell.angle_beta   90.00
_cell.angle_gamma   90.00
#
_symmetry.space_group_name_H-M   'P 1'
#
loop_
_entity.id
_entity.type
_entity.pdbx_description
1 polymer ?
#
loop_
_entity_poly.entity_id
_entity_poly.type
_entity_poly.pdbx_seq_one_letter_code
_entity_poly.pdbx_strand_id
1 'polypeptide(L)'
;MKPMIRTARSISITFLILALFSSGCSFSLTAPGADLPPPITLNAPDYVNGYNSIAGALAYEGSQPPYILYPQGPAVTLTNNPAATNPTWTELMAFVRADNTDRNAYLPDNYMCGGFAQDLHNNAEAAGIRAAWVAIDFAGDSVGHAATAFQTTDRGLVIIDDTSASGGGSWGLGGGVIESFDKLAYIAIGKEYGIIALEVAASPLYNYYLDYLDQLEQFEALKQEYEQQVLAYNQAAKNGSQSQGYLKNWYQRLKETESQLDEMAVALGGLYWESMGIVSAVKIFW
;
A
#
# COMPACT_ATOMS: atom_id res chain seq x y z
N MET A 1 -22.98 -37.42 -3.94
CA MET A 1 -22.04 -36.34 -4.34
C MET A 1 -21.17 -35.99 -3.14
N LYS A 2 -19.88 -35.69 -3.33
CA LYS A 2 -19.00 -35.27 -2.22
C LYS A 2 -19.36 -33.83 -1.79
N PRO A 3 -19.28 -33.50 -0.49
CA PRO A 3 -19.42 -32.12 -0.04
C PRO A 3 -18.32 -31.27 -0.67
N MET A 4 -18.61 -30.00 -0.94
CA MET A 4 -17.60 -29.05 -1.36
C MET A 4 -16.85 -28.62 -0.10
N ILE A 5 -15.64 -29.17 0.08
CA ILE A 5 -14.77 -28.89 1.22
C ILE A 5 -13.96 -27.65 0.90
N ARG A 6 -14.07 -26.61 1.73
CA ARG A 6 -13.18 -25.45 1.69
C ARG A 6 -11.88 -25.77 2.41
N THR A 7 -10.75 -25.32 1.88
CA THR A 7 -9.49 -25.10 2.62
C THR A 7 -9.29 -23.65 3.04
N ALA A 8 -10.28 -22.77 2.86
CA ALA A 8 -10.13 -21.35 3.19
C ALA A 8 -10.73 -21.01 4.56
N ARG A 9 -9.87 -20.41 5.39
CA ARG A 9 -10.24 -19.75 6.65
C ARG A 9 -11.31 -18.71 6.34
N SER A 10 -12.44 -18.80 7.04
CA SER A 10 -13.43 -17.75 7.12
C SER A 10 -12.78 -16.52 7.73
N ILE A 11 -12.66 -15.44 6.97
CA ILE A 11 -12.42 -14.11 7.52
C ILE A 11 -13.40 -13.19 6.80
N SER A 12 -14.42 -12.74 7.53
CA SER A 12 -15.19 -11.56 7.17
C SER A 12 -14.30 -10.36 7.48
N ILE A 13 -13.81 -9.67 6.45
CA ILE A 13 -13.31 -8.30 6.61
C ILE A 13 -14.57 -7.46 6.76
N THR A 14 -15.08 -7.40 7.98
CA THR A 14 -16.02 -6.32 8.30
C THR A 14 -15.17 -5.08 8.24
N PHE A 15 -15.57 -4.04 7.50
CA PHE A 15 -15.13 -2.65 7.76
C PHE A 15 -15.62 -2.25 9.17
N LEU A 16 -15.11 -2.92 10.18
CA LEU A 16 -15.11 -2.39 11.50
C LEU A 16 -13.98 -1.38 11.46
N ILE A 17 -14.30 -0.12 11.73
CA ILE A 17 -13.33 0.81 12.31
C ILE A 17 -12.96 0.22 13.67
N LEU A 18 -12.24 -0.90 13.66
CA LEU A 18 -11.54 -1.38 14.82
C LEU A 18 -10.37 -0.43 14.87
N ALA A 19 -10.32 0.38 15.93
CA ALA A 19 -9.09 0.99 16.37
C ALA A 19 -8.12 -0.16 16.68
N LEU A 20 -7.55 -0.76 15.65
CA LEU A 20 -6.35 -1.55 15.76
C LEU A 20 -5.36 -0.58 16.39
N PHE A 21 -4.74 -1.04 17.48
CA PHE A 21 -3.53 -0.41 17.96
C PHE A 21 -2.64 -0.29 16.75
N SER A 22 -2.57 0.93 16.19
CA SER A 22 -1.67 1.22 15.11
C SER A 22 -0.33 0.73 15.62
N SER A 23 0.34 -0.09 14.81
CA SER A 23 1.80 -0.27 14.85
C SER A 23 2.45 1.07 14.47
N GLY A 24 1.99 2.10 15.15
CA GLY A 24 2.21 3.47 14.87
C GLY A 24 3.59 3.77 15.39
N CYS A 25 4.48 4.08 14.45
CA CYS A 25 5.73 4.72 14.79
C CYS A 25 5.43 6.07 15.44
N SER A 26 5.87 6.27 16.68
CA SER A 26 5.90 7.61 17.26
C SER A 26 6.89 8.48 16.46
N PHE A 27 6.45 9.02 15.32
CA PHE A 27 7.24 9.81 14.36
C PHE A 27 7.04 11.32 14.55
N SER A 28 6.30 11.74 15.57
CA SER A 28 6.13 13.15 15.92
C SER A 28 7.24 13.59 16.89
N LEU A 29 8.47 13.59 16.41
CA LEU A 29 9.58 14.30 17.04
C LEU A 29 10.33 15.05 15.94
N THR A 30 9.77 16.17 15.48
CA THR A 30 10.61 17.25 14.96
C THR A 30 11.67 17.51 16.01
N ALA A 31 12.94 17.33 15.67
CA ALA A 31 14.05 17.74 16.53
C ALA A 31 13.83 19.21 16.93
N PRO A 32 13.79 19.55 18.24
CA PRO A 32 13.63 20.94 18.66
C PRO A 32 14.74 21.81 18.06
N GLY A 33 14.37 22.85 17.29
CA GLY A 33 15.32 23.81 16.73
C GLY A 33 15.89 23.48 15.34
N ALA A 34 15.28 22.58 14.57
CA ALA A 34 15.63 22.44 13.16
C ALA A 34 15.18 23.67 12.35
N ASP A 35 16.11 24.59 12.07
CA ASP A 35 15.92 25.70 11.14
C ASP A 35 15.87 25.18 9.70
N LEU A 36 14.73 24.59 9.31
CA LEU A 36 14.50 24.22 7.93
C LEU A 36 14.39 25.48 7.07
N PRO A 37 14.96 25.48 5.84
CA PRO A 37 14.73 26.56 4.90
C PRO A 37 13.23 26.64 4.56
N PRO A 38 12.75 27.80 4.04
CA PRO A 38 11.39 27.91 3.56
C PRO A 38 11.07 26.81 2.55
N PRO A 39 10.01 26.00 2.77
CA PRO A 39 9.65 24.94 1.85
C PRO A 39 9.06 25.50 0.56
N ILE A 40 9.13 24.69 -0.50
CA ILE A 40 8.31 24.85 -1.69
C ILE A 40 6.99 24.15 -1.41
N THR A 41 5.87 24.89 -1.46
CA THR A 41 4.55 24.27 -1.44
C THR A 41 4.26 23.69 -2.82
N LEU A 42 4.02 22.38 -2.88
CA LEU A 42 3.65 21.73 -4.12
C LEU A 42 2.23 22.13 -4.52
N ASN A 43 2.10 22.62 -5.75
CA ASN A 43 0.79 22.92 -6.32
C ASN A 43 0.09 21.63 -6.73
N ALA A 44 -1.24 21.70 -6.90
CA ALA A 44 -1.94 20.62 -7.57
C ALA A 44 -1.34 20.42 -8.97
N PRO A 45 -1.03 19.17 -9.38
CA PRO A 45 -0.60 18.92 -10.75
C PRO A 45 -1.71 19.36 -11.73
N ASP A 46 -1.30 19.91 -12.88
CA ASP A 46 -2.22 20.44 -13.89
C ASP A 46 -3.22 19.36 -14.35
N TYR A 47 -4.51 19.69 -14.34
CA TYR A 47 -5.63 18.77 -14.09
C TYR A 47 -6.07 17.86 -15.26
N VAL A 48 -5.19 17.49 -16.19
CA VAL A 48 -5.67 16.90 -17.46
C VAL A 48 -5.87 15.37 -17.40
N ASN A 49 -5.21 14.63 -16.49
CA ASN A 49 -5.18 13.14 -16.58
C ASN A 49 -5.39 12.33 -15.27
N GLY A 50 -5.72 12.96 -14.12
CA GLY A 50 -5.98 12.27 -12.85
C GLY A 50 -5.12 12.80 -11.69
N TYR A 51 -5.56 12.56 -10.45
CA TYR A 51 -5.04 13.24 -9.26
C TYR A 51 -3.81 12.55 -8.68
N ASN A 52 -2.66 13.20 -8.55
CA ASN A 52 -1.53 12.70 -7.74
C ASN A 52 -1.43 13.44 -6.39
N SER A 53 -2.56 13.88 -5.82
CA SER A 53 -2.65 15.20 -5.16
C SER A 53 -1.99 15.35 -3.78
N ILE A 54 -0.67 15.37 -3.76
CA ILE A 54 0.21 16.03 -2.77
C ILE A 54 0.13 17.57 -2.82
N ALA A 55 -0.93 18.15 -3.39
CA ALA A 55 -1.15 19.58 -3.39
C ALA A 55 -1.16 20.08 -1.93
N GLY A 56 -0.34 21.07 -1.63
CA GLY A 56 -0.13 21.56 -0.26
C GLY A 56 0.98 20.84 0.51
N ALA A 57 1.58 19.78 -0.04
CA ALA A 57 2.77 19.16 0.54
C ALA A 57 3.94 20.16 0.54
N LEU A 58 4.79 20.06 1.55
CA LEU A 58 5.96 20.92 1.73
C LEU A 58 7.21 20.18 1.27
N ALA A 59 7.86 20.67 0.22
CA ALA A 59 9.11 20.13 -0.28
C ALA A 59 10.31 20.96 0.19
N TYR A 60 11.34 20.28 0.67
CA TYR A 60 12.61 20.86 1.13
C TYR A 60 13.73 20.28 0.26
N GLU A 61 14.52 21.14 -0.36
CA GLU A 61 15.64 20.76 -1.23
C GLU A 61 16.96 20.82 -0.45
N GLY A 62 17.78 19.76 -0.58
CA GLY A 62 19.11 19.69 0.03
C GLY A 62 19.10 19.74 1.56
N SER A 63 17.97 19.39 2.16
CA SER A 63 17.74 19.49 3.61
C SER A 63 17.54 18.12 4.21
N GLN A 64 18.28 17.83 5.28
CA GLN A 64 18.09 16.58 6.02
C GLN A 64 16.73 16.61 6.75
N PRO A 65 15.99 15.49 6.77
CA PRO A 65 14.75 15.41 7.52
C PRO A 65 15.01 15.59 9.02
N PRO A 66 14.27 16.45 9.75
CA PRO A 66 14.49 16.71 11.17
C PRO A 66 13.84 15.63 12.06
N TYR A 67 13.97 14.36 11.68
CA TYR A 67 13.30 13.22 12.30
C TYR A 67 14.31 12.20 12.82
N ILE A 68 13.87 11.33 13.73
CA ILE A 68 14.63 10.17 14.21
C ILE A 68 13.95 8.88 13.74
N LEU A 69 14.73 7.82 13.51
CA LEU A 69 14.22 6.57 12.93
C LEU A 69 13.24 5.81 13.83
N TYR A 70 13.41 5.95 15.14
CA TYR A 70 12.61 5.33 16.20
C TYR A 70 12.81 6.08 17.51
N PRO A 71 11.99 5.86 18.56
CA PRO A 71 12.16 6.56 19.84
C PRO A 71 13.58 6.40 20.40
N GLN A 72 14.26 7.51 20.65
CA GLN A 72 15.67 7.56 21.09
C GLN A 72 16.69 6.99 20.10
N GLY A 73 16.27 6.74 18.85
CA GLY A 73 17.13 6.30 17.76
C GLY A 73 17.96 7.42 17.14
N PRO A 74 18.80 7.08 16.15
CA PRO A 74 19.56 8.08 15.40
C PRO A 74 18.64 8.95 14.54
N ALA A 75 19.14 10.12 14.16
CA ALA A 75 18.50 10.97 13.16
C ALA A 75 18.46 10.30 11.79
N VAL A 76 17.40 10.58 11.02
CA VAL A 76 17.36 10.25 9.60
C VAL A 76 18.55 10.91 8.90
N THR A 77 19.31 10.13 8.13
CA THR A 77 20.49 10.61 7.39
C THR A 77 20.40 10.17 5.93
N LEU A 78 20.16 11.16 5.06
CA LEU A 78 20.08 10.99 3.61
C LEU A 78 21.44 11.24 2.97
N THR A 79 21.86 10.34 2.08
CA THR A 79 23.08 10.47 1.29
C THR A 79 22.72 10.85 -0.15
N ASN A 80 22.57 12.15 -0.40
CA ASN A 80 22.15 12.63 -1.71
C ASN A 80 23.34 12.62 -2.68
N ASN A 81 23.11 12.15 -3.89
CA ASN A 81 24.06 12.13 -4.98
C ASN A 81 23.74 13.30 -5.93
N PRO A 82 24.60 14.34 -6.02
CA PRO A 82 24.33 15.50 -6.86
C PRO A 82 24.31 15.19 -8.37
N ALA A 83 24.77 14.01 -8.78
CA ALA A 83 24.69 13.52 -10.15
C ALA A 83 23.47 12.61 -10.40
N ALA A 84 22.68 12.29 -9.36
CA ALA A 84 21.47 11.50 -9.52
C ALA A 84 20.41 12.29 -10.31
N THR A 85 19.61 11.57 -11.09
CA THR A 85 18.62 12.16 -11.99
C THR A 85 17.25 11.53 -11.81
N ASN A 86 16.22 12.28 -12.22
CA ASN A 86 14.85 11.80 -12.22
C ASN A 86 14.70 10.60 -13.17
N PRO A 87 14.22 9.43 -12.70
CA PRO A 87 14.08 8.24 -13.54
C PRO A 87 12.85 8.36 -14.46
N THR A 88 12.76 7.53 -15.49
CA THR A 88 11.47 7.16 -16.09
C THR A 88 10.71 6.21 -15.15
N TRP A 89 9.40 6.06 -15.33
CA TRP A 89 8.61 5.06 -14.60
C TRP A 89 9.21 3.66 -14.74
N THR A 90 9.62 3.28 -15.95
CA THR A 90 10.20 1.95 -16.20
C THR A 90 11.51 1.75 -15.44
N GLU A 91 12.40 2.74 -15.41
CA GLU A 91 13.65 2.69 -14.64
C GLU A 91 13.38 2.60 -13.14
N LEU A 92 12.43 3.40 -12.64
CA LEU A 92 12.04 3.36 -11.22
C LEU A 92 11.51 1.98 -10.82
N MET A 93 10.57 1.41 -11.58
CA MET A 93 10.01 0.09 -11.28
C MET A 93 11.05 -1.03 -11.40
N ALA A 94 12.05 -0.89 -12.28
CA ALA A 94 13.14 -1.85 -12.39
C ALA A 94 14.08 -1.76 -11.18
N PHE A 95 14.39 -0.54 -10.71
CA PHE A 95 15.18 -0.31 -9.52
C PHE A 95 14.50 -0.87 -8.26
N VAL A 96 13.25 -0.48 -7.99
CA VAL A 96 12.53 -0.90 -6.77
C VAL A 96 12.45 -2.43 -6.69
N ARG A 97 12.13 -3.13 -7.80
CA ARG A 97 12.08 -4.60 -7.82
C ARG A 97 13.42 -5.30 -7.58
N ALA A 98 14.53 -4.63 -7.83
CA ALA A 98 15.88 -5.17 -7.63
C ALA A 98 16.45 -4.84 -6.25
N ASP A 99 15.94 -3.77 -5.63
CA ASP A 99 16.21 -3.41 -4.26
C ASP A 99 15.60 -4.44 -3.31
N ASN A 100 16.22 -4.67 -2.14
CA ASN A 100 15.78 -5.67 -1.17
C ASN A 100 15.36 -5.06 0.17
N THR A 101 15.17 -3.74 0.23
CA THR A 101 14.80 -3.06 1.48
C THR A 101 13.47 -3.58 2.02
N ASP A 102 12.53 -3.91 1.14
CA ASP A 102 11.23 -4.52 1.47
C ASP A 102 11.35 -5.88 2.20
N ARG A 103 12.50 -6.56 2.10
CA ARG A 103 12.80 -7.85 2.76
C ARG A 103 13.30 -7.71 4.17
N ASN A 104 13.65 -6.50 4.59
CA ASN A 104 14.07 -6.28 5.97
C ASN A 104 12.88 -6.51 6.90
N ALA A 105 13.17 -7.13 8.05
CA ALA A 105 12.15 -7.33 9.07
C ALA A 105 11.79 -5.99 9.72
N TYR A 106 10.50 -5.70 9.85
CA TYR A 106 10.07 -4.58 10.67
C TYR A 106 10.35 -4.91 12.14
N LEU A 107 11.16 -4.08 12.80
CA LEU A 107 11.52 -4.23 14.19
C LEU A 107 11.00 -3.01 14.95
N PRO A 108 9.92 -3.15 15.75
CA PRO A 108 9.41 -2.06 16.57
C PRO A 108 10.52 -1.42 17.40
N ASP A 109 10.53 -0.09 17.45
CA ASP A 109 11.52 0.73 18.16
C ASP A 109 12.99 0.52 17.72
N ASN A 110 13.23 -0.02 16.51
CA ASN A 110 14.59 -0.25 16.00
C ASN A 110 14.72 -0.09 14.48
N TYR A 111 13.86 -0.72 13.70
CA TYR A 111 13.85 -0.61 12.25
C TYR A 111 12.41 -0.55 11.76
N MET A 112 11.92 0.68 11.64
CA MET A 112 10.54 1.01 11.29
C MET A 112 10.48 1.81 9.99
N CYS A 113 9.30 2.28 9.57
CA CYS A 113 9.09 2.91 8.25
C CYS A 113 10.12 3.99 7.89
N GLY A 114 10.57 4.80 8.85
CA GLY A 114 11.62 5.79 8.61
C GLY A 114 12.95 5.20 8.13
N GLY A 115 13.31 4.02 8.63
CA GLY A 115 14.52 3.27 8.26
C GLY A 115 14.41 2.63 6.88
N PHE A 116 13.27 2.01 6.57
CA PHE A 116 12.98 1.50 5.22
C PHE A 116 13.09 2.63 4.19
N ALA A 117 12.36 3.73 4.40
CA ALA A 117 12.38 4.88 3.51
C ALA A 117 13.78 5.52 3.35
N GLN A 118 14.59 5.53 4.42
CA GLN A 118 15.98 6.01 4.37
C GLN A 118 16.87 5.09 3.53
N ASP A 119 16.76 3.78 3.70
CA ASP A 119 17.59 2.80 3.00
C ASP A 119 17.24 2.78 1.51
N LEU A 120 15.94 2.73 1.15
CA LEU A 120 15.50 2.81 -0.25
C LEU A 120 15.95 4.11 -0.92
N HIS A 121 15.84 5.25 -0.22
CA HIS A 121 16.37 6.54 -0.69
C HIS A 121 17.87 6.45 -0.99
N ASN A 122 18.67 6.01 -0.02
CA ASN A 122 20.12 5.99 -0.14
C ASN A 122 20.60 5.00 -1.22
N ASN A 123 19.91 3.86 -1.37
CA ASN A 123 20.18 2.89 -2.43
C ASN A 123 19.87 3.48 -3.81
N ALA A 124 18.79 4.25 -3.94
CA ALA A 124 18.44 4.93 -5.19
C ALA A 124 19.48 5.97 -5.60
N GLU A 125 19.87 6.84 -4.66
CA GLU A 125 20.89 7.87 -4.87
C GLU A 125 22.24 7.25 -5.27
N ALA A 126 22.62 6.13 -4.62
CA ALA A 126 23.81 5.35 -4.97
C ALA A 126 23.72 4.73 -6.38
N ALA A 127 22.51 4.40 -6.85
CA ALA A 127 22.23 3.94 -8.21
C ALA A 127 22.10 5.09 -9.23
N GLY A 128 22.24 6.35 -8.81
CA GLY A 128 22.09 7.52 -9.68
C GLY A 128 20.64 7.93 -9.96
N ILE A 129 19.70 7.43 -9.16
CA ILE A 129 18.28 7.76 -9.21
C ILE A 129 17.97 8.76 -8.12
N ARG A 130 17.47 9.94 -8.50
CA ARG A 130 17.12 10.99 -7.54
C ARG A 130 15.90 10.57 -6.72
N ALA A 131 16.04 10.58 -5.41
CA ALA A 131 15.01 10.18 -4.47
C ALA A 131 14.76 11.28 -3.43
N ALA A 132 13.67 11.15 -2.69
CA ALA A 132 13.38 11.95 -1.51
C ALA A 132 12.80 11.10 -0.40
N TRP A 133 13.03 11.52 0.84
CA TRP A 133 12.40 10.93 2.02
C TRP A 133 11.11 11.69 2.34
N VAL A 134 10.03 10.99 2.68
CA VAL A 134 8.69 11.57 2.88
C VAL A 134 8.23 11.31 4.30
N ALA A 135 7.79 12.36 5.00
CA ALA A 135 6.97 12.25 6.21
C ALA A 135 5.50 12.49 5.88
N ILE A 136 4.63 11.64 6.44
CA ILE A 136 3.18 11.66 6.25
C ILE A 136 2.54 11.73 7.64
N ASP A 137 1.73 12.77 7.87
CA ASP A 137 0.99 12.95 9.11
C ASP A 137 -0.49 12.56 8.89
N PHE A 138 -1.12 11.87 9.84
CA PHE A 138 -2.54 11.47 9.77
C PHE A 138 -3.43 12.30 10.69
N ALA A 139 -4.66 12.56 10.26
CA ALA A 139 -5.63 13.36 11.01
C ALA A 139 -6.10 12.62 12.26
N GLY A 140 -5.85 13.20 13.43
CA GLY A 140 -6.26 12.63 14.71
C GLY A 140 -5.24 11.68 15.36
N ASP A 141 -4.13 11.39 14.68
CA ASP A 141 -3.07 10.53 15.20
C ASP A 141 -1.82 11.33 15.57
N SER A 142 -1.16 10.94 16.66
CA SER A 142 0.15 11.50 17.05
C SER A 142 1.33 10.80 16.37
N VAL A 143 1.01 9.93 15.42
CA VAL A 143 1.88 8.96 14.80
C VAL A 143 1.76 9.14 13.29
N GLY A 144 2.88 9.40 12.64
CA GLY A 144 2.96 9.49 11.18
C GLY A 144 3.47 8.21 10.53
N HIS A 145 3.70 8.31 9.22
CA HIS A 145 4.35 7.29 8.40
C HIS A 145 5.49 7.90 7.59
N ALA A 146 6.37 7.04 7.08
CA ALA A 146 7.46 7.43 6.21
C ALA A 146 7.52 6.57 4.96
N ALA A 147 7.92 7.17 3.85
CA ALA A 147 7.99 6.56 2.53
C ALA A 147 9.07 7.25 1.68
N THR A 148 9.33 6.75 0.46
CA THR A 148 10.31 7.33 -0.46
C THR A 148 9.61 7.88 -1.70
N ALA A 149 9.92 9.12 -2.08
CA ALA A 149 9.38 9.77 -3.26
C ALA A 149 10.39 9.81 -4.41
N PHE A 150 9.88 9.73 -5.64
CA PHE A 150 10.65 9.77 -6.87
C PHE A 150 9.91 10.65 -7.89
N GLN A 151 10.58 11.67 -8.41
CA GLN A 151 10.03 12.46 -9.49
C GLN A 151 10.32 11.75 -10.80
N THR A 152 9.33 11.11 -11.40
CA THR A 152 9.51 10.49 -12.72
C THR A 152 9.40 11.52 -13.83
N THR A 153 10.09 11.25 -14.94
CA THR A 153 10.11 12.12 -16.13
C THR A 153 8.84 12.00 -16.98
N ASP A 154 8.08 10.91 -16.84
CA ASP A 154 6.95 10.54 -17.68
C ASP A 154 5.63 10.31 -16.94
N ARG A 155 5.64 10.18 -15.60
CA ARG A 155 4.43 9.94 -14.78
C ARG A 155 4.29 10.83 -13.54
N GLY A 156 5.14 11.84 -13.39
CA GLY A 156 5.09 12.76 -12.25
C GLY A 156 5.68 12.16 -10.97
N LEU A 157 5.28 12.70 -9.81
CA LEU A 157 5.74 12.17 -8.52
C LEU A 157 5.15 10.79 -8.24
N VAL A 158 5.99 9.88 -7.79
CA VAL A 158 5.65 8.52 -7.36
C VAL A 158 6.14 8.36 -5.93
N ILE A 159 5.34 7.74 -5.07
CA ILE A 159 5.72 7.45 -3.69
C ILE A 159 5.69 5.93 -3.50
N ILE A 160 6.79 5.38 -3.01
CA ILE A 160 6.98 3.97 -2.73
C ILE A 160 6.95 3.77 -1.22
N ASP A 161 6.12 2.83 -0.78
CA ASP A 161 6.09 2.33 0.59
C ASP A 161 6.64 0.90 0.58
N ASP A 162 7.89 0.77 0.99
CA ASP A 162 8.66 -0.47 1.09
C ASP A 162 8.59 -1.08 2.51
N THR A 163 7.77 -0.52 3.40
CA THR A 163 7.62 -1.06 4.76
C THR A 163 7.03 -2.47 4.70
N SER A 164 7.75 -3.44 5.28
CA SER A 164 7.35 -4.86 5.24
C SER A 164 6.01 -5.14 5.96
N ALA A 165 5.32 -6.23 5.60
CA ALA A 165 3.97 -6.56 6.11
C ALA A 165 3.89 -6.94 7.61
N SER A 166 5.00 -6.90 8.36
CA SER A 166 5.00 -7.18 9.80
C SER A 166 4.17 -6.21 10.63
N GLY A 167 3.71 -5.09 10.05
CA GLY A 167 2.89 -4.07 10.71
C GLY A 167 1.42 -4.44 10.99
N GLY A 168 0.92 -5.58 10.49
CA GLY A 168 -0.51 -5.91 10.53
C GLY A 168 -1.30 -5.17 9.43
N GLY A 169 -2.57 -5.53 9.24
CA GLY A 169 -3.47 -4.85 8.29
C GLY A 169 -3.38 -5.29 6.82
N SER A 170 -2.71 -6.42 6.52
CA SER A 170 -2.78 -7.03 5.18
C SER A 170 -3.68 -8.28 5.18
N TRP A 171 -4.43 -8.45 4.10
CA TRP A 171 -5.38 -9.53 3.92
C TRP A 171 -5.12 -10.25 2.60
N GLY A 172 -4.94 -11.58 2.68
CA GLY A 172 -4.85 -12.43 1.50
C GLY A 172 -6.18 -12.46 0.75
N LEU A 173 -6.16 -12.00 -0.50
CA LEU A 173 -7.28 -12.11 -1.44
C LEU A 173 -7.28 -13.48 -2.15
N GLY A 174 -6.19 -14.25 -2.04
CA GLY A 174 -6.03 -15.59 -2.59
C GLY A 174 -4.84 -16.35 -2.00
N GLY A 175 -4.58 -17.57 -2.49
CA GLY A 175 -3.51 -18.46 -2.02
C GLY A 175 -2.11 -18.19 -2.60
N GLY A 176 -1.83 -16.96 -3.03
CA GLY A 176 -0.56 -16.57 -3.64
C GLY A 176 0.58 -16.47 -2.62
N VAL A 177 1.81 -16.69 -3.10
CA VAL A 177 3.02 -16.37 -2.33
C VAL A 177 3.22 -14.86 -2.40
N ILE A 178 3.45 -14.21 -1.25
CA ILE A 178 3.81 -12.79 -1.22
C ILE A 178 5.26 -12.69 -1.68
N GLU A 179 5.44 -12.24 -2.92
CA GLU A 179 6.76 -12.18 -3.53
C GLU A 179 7.46 -10.85 -3.32
N SER A 180 6.79 -9.77 -2.90
CA SER A 180 7.37 -8.48 -2.52
C SER A 180 6.44 -7.76 -1.53
N PHE A 181 6.99 -6.85 -0.73
CA PHE A 181 6.24 -5.90 0.09
C PHE A 181 6.31 -4.46 -0.44
N ASP A 182 6.92 -4.22 -1.60
CA ASP A 182 6.90 -2.93 -2.26
C ASP A 182 5.48 -2.55 -2.67
N LYS A 183 5.09 -1.32 -2.32
CA LYS A 183 3.77 -0.78 -2.60
C LYS A 183 3.91 0.58 -3.22
N LEU A 184 2.99 0.90 -4.12
CA LEU A 184 2.77 2.27 -4.54
C LEU A 184 1.84 2.95 -3.54
N ALA A 185 2.27 4.08 -2.99
CA ALA A 185 1.47 4.90 -2.08
C ALA A 185 0.69 5.98 -2.85
N TYR A 186 -0.61 6.03 -2.62
CA TYR A 186 -1.56 6.97 -3.21
C TYR A 186 -1.96 7.98 -2.14
N ILE A 187 -1.42 9.19 -2.26
CA ILE A 187 -1.54 10.21 -1.23
C ILE A 187 -2.30 11.42 -1.79
N ALA A 188 -3.37 11.79 -1.08
CA ALA A 188 -4.02 13.08 -1.26
C ALA A 188 -4.38 13.68 0.11
N ILE A 189 -3.97 14.93 0.36
CA ILE A 189 -4.26 15.60 1.63
C ILE A 189 -5.79 15.70 1.81
N GLY A 190 -6.29 15.27 2.96
CA GLY A 190 -7.72 15.16 3.28
C GLY A 190 -8.40 13.89 2.76
N LYS A 191 -7.64 12.94 2.22
CA LYS A 191 -8.12 11.62 1.77
C LYS A 191 -7.39 10.49 2.49
N GLU A 192 -7.90 9.28 2.34
CA GLU A 192 -7.27 8.08 2.89
C GLU A 192 -5.89 7.85 2.28
N TYR A 193 -4.98 7.32 3.07
CA TYR A 193 -3.71 6.79 2.60
C TYR A 193 -3.95 5.47 1.89
N GLY A 194 -3.84 5.49 0.56
CA GLY A 194 -3.98 4.30 -0.27
C GLY A 194 -2.65 3.63 -0.52
N ILE A 195 -2.66 2.30 -0.59
CA ILE A 195 -1.50 1.50 -1.01
C ILE A 195 -1.97 0.34 -1.88
N ILE A 196 -1.24 0.11 -2.98
CA ILE A 196 -1.45 -1.03 -3.88
C ILE A 196 -0.11 -1.70 -4.11
N ALA A 197 -0.10 -3.03 -4.16
CA ALA A 197 1.09 -3.82 -4.49
C ALA A 197 1.73 -3.30 -5.79
N LEU A 198 3.07 -3.21 -5.80
CA LEU A 198 3.81 -2.70 -6.96
C LEU A 198 3.53 -3.51 -8.24
N GLU A 199 3.18 -4.78 -8.11
CA GLU A 199 2.91 -5.72 -9.20
C GLU A 199 1.66 -5.35 -10.02
N VAL A 200 0.67 -4.72 -9.39
CA VAL A 200 -0.63 -4.39 -10.02
C VAL A 200 -0.91 -2.88 -10.06
N ALA A 201 -0.04 -2.06 -9.46
CA ALA A 201 -0.10 -0.61 -9.57
C ALA A 201 0.32 -0.14 -10.97
N ALA A 202 -0.65 0.15 -11.84
CA ALA A 202 -0.38 0.57 -13.22
C ALA A 202 -0.24 2.09 -13.40
N SER A 203 -0.63 2.89 -12.40
CA SER A 203 -0.65 4.35 -12.44
C SER A 203 -0.39 4.91 -11.04
N PRO A 204 0.35 6.03 -10.88
CA PRO A 204 0.50 6.67 -9.57
C PRO A 204 -0.72 7.45 -9.12
N LEU A 205 -1.65 7.73 -10.02
CA LEU A 205 -2.75 8.65 -9.78
C LEU A 205 -3.74 8.08 -8.76
N TYR A 206 -4.12 8.86 -7.77
CA TYR A 206 -5.10 8.58 -6.72
C TYR A 206 -6.45 8.10 -7.26
N ASN A 207 -6.91 8.54 -8.44
CA ASN A 207 -8.14 7.99 -9.03
C ASN A 207 -7.98 6.52 -9.45
N TYR A 208 -6.77 6.07 -9.79
CA TYR A 208 -6.50 4.65 -9.98
C TYR A 208 -6.71 3.86 -8.67
N TYR A 209 -6.34 4.44 -7.53
CA TYR A 209 -6.63 3.86 -6.22
C TYR A 209 -8.13 3.81 -5.92
N LEU A 210 -8.90 4.83 -6.30
CA LEU A 210 -10.36 4.78 -6.19
C LEU A 210 -10.97 3.66 -7.07
N ASP A 211 -10.52 3.53 -8.32
CA ASP A 211 -10.97 2.46 -9.22
C ASP A 211 -10.57 1.06 -8.69
N TYR A 212 -9.44 0.97 -7.99
CA TYR A 212 -9.01 -0.25 -7.29
C TYR A 212 -9.94 -0.59 -6.11
N LEU A 213 -10.33 0.40 -5.30
CA LEU A 213 -11.28 0.20 -4.20
C LEU A 213 -12.65 -0.29 -4.70
N ASP A 214 -13.13 0.26 -5.83
CA ASP A 214 -14.39 -0.19 -6.45
C ASP A 214 -14.30 -1.66 -6.91
N GLN A 215 -13.14 -2.11 -7.40
CA GLN A 215 -12.91 -3.51 -7.77
C GLN A 215 -12.82 -4.42 -6.55
N LEU A 216 -12.21 -3.95 -5.47
CA LEU A 216 -12.14 -4.67 -4.20
C LEU A 216 -13.54 -4.88 -3.61
N GLU A 217 -14.39 -3.86 -3.62
CA GLU A 217 -15.79 -3.96 -3.16
C GLU A 217 -16.57 -5.02 -3.97
N GLN A 218 -16.38 -5.04 -5.30
CA GLN A 218 -17.00 -6.06 -6.17
C GLN A 218 -16.49 -7.47 -5.85
N PHE A 219 -15.19 -7.62 -5.60
CA PHE A 219 -14.60 -8.90 -5.20
C PHE A 219 -15.20 -9.39 -3.88
N GLU A 220 -15.30 -8.51 -2.87
CA GLU A 220 -15.87 -8.84 -1.57
C GLU A 220 -17.33 -9.25 -1.65
N ALA A 221 -18.14 -8.50 -2.43
CA ALA A 221 -19.54 -8.81 -2.66
C ALA A 221 -19.72 -10.19 -3.31
N LEU A 222 -18.95 -10.48 -4.38
CA LEU A 222 -19.01 -11.77 -5.06
C LEU A 222 -18.54 -12.91 -4.15
N LYS A 223 -17.48 -12.68 -3.36
CA LYS A 223 -16.96 -13.66 -2.40
C LYS A 223 -17.99 -13.99 -1.33
N GLN A 224 -18.69 -12.98 -0.81
CA GLN A 224 -19.74 -13.16 0.17
C GLN A 224 -20.91 -13.98 -0.40
N GLU A 225 -21.37 -13.66 -1.62
CA GLU A 225 -22.41 -14.43 -2.30
C GLU A 225 -21.98 -15.89 -2.53
N TYR A 226 -20.77 -16.11 -3.03
CA TYR A 226 -20.19 -17.43 -3.23
C TYR A 226 -20.17 -18.25 -1.93
N GLU A 227 -19.69 -17.67 -0.83
CA GLU A 227 -19.64 -18.35 0.47
C GLU A 227 -21.04 -18.77 0.96
N GLN A 228 -22.05 -17.91 0.77
CA GLN A 228 -23.45 -18.24 1.08
C GLN A 228 -23.98 -19.38 0.19
N GLN A 229 -23.69 -19.35 -1.11
CA GLN A 229 -24.10 -20.38 -2.07
C GLN A 229 -23.46 -21.74 -1.77
N VAL A 230 -22.19 -21.77 -1.34
CA VAL A 230 -21.50 -22.99 -0.93
C VAL A 230 -22.15 -23.61 0.31
N LEU A 231 -22.51 -22.79 1.31
CA LEU A 231 -23.21 -23.27 2.51
C LEU A 231 -24.58 -23.89 2.14
N ALA A 232 -25.36 -23.18 1.33
CA ALA A 232 -26.66 -23.65 0.87
C ALA A 232 -26.55 -24.93 0.03
N TYR A 233 -25.58 -25.01 -0.88
CA TYR A 233 -25.29 -26.22 -1.67
C TYR A 233 -24.94 -27.41 -0.77
N ASN A 234 -24.04 -27.22 0.19
CA ASN A 234 -23.61 -28.29 1.11
C ASN A 234 -24.79 -28.80 1.96
N GLN A 235 -25.67 -27.91 2.42
CA GLN A 235 -26.89 -28.30 3.12
C GLN A 235 -27.85 -29.08 2.22
N ALA A 236 -28.11 -28.62 1.00
CA ALA A 236 -29.00 -29.29 0.05
C ALA A 236 -28.47 -30.68 -0.35
N ALA A 237 -27.15 -30.79 -0.60
CA ALA A 237 -26.49 -32.05 -0.93
C ALA A 237 -26.55 -33.06 0.22
N LYS A 238 -26.46 -32.60 1.47
CA LYS A 238 -26.58 -33.45 2.67
C LYS A 238 -28.01 -33.94 2.91
N ASN A 239 -28.98 -33.05 2.76
CA ASN A 239 -30.37 -33.35 3.07
C ASN A 239 -31.10 -34.10 1.94
N GLY A 240 -30.49 -34.21 0.75
CA GLY A 240 -31.11 -34.86 -0.41
C GLY A 240 -32.34 -34.12 -0.93
N SER A 241 -32.49 -32.84 -0.60
CA SER A 241 -33.69 -32.04 -0.89
C SER A 241 -33.82 -31.62 -2.35
N GLN A 242 -32.81 -31.90 -3.19
CA GLN A 242 -32.74 -31.47 -4.58
C GLN A 242 -32.36 -32.62 -5.51
N SER A 243 -32.78 -32.53 -6.78
CA SER A 243 -32.43 -33.53 -7.80
C SER A 243 -30.92 -33.52 -8.10
N GLN A 244 -30.38 -34.68 -8.50
CA GLN A 244 -28.96 -34.78 -8.84
C GLN A 244 -28.56 -33.88 -10.02
N GLY A 245 -29.43 -33.71 -11.02
CA GLY A 245 -29.19 -32.81 -12.15
C GLY A 245 -29.11 -31.34 -11.71
N TYR A 246 -29.99 -30.93 -10.79
CA TYR A 246 -29.96 -29.58 -10.22
C TYR A 246 -28.67 -29.34 -9.43
N LEU A 247 -28.29 -30.26 -8.53
CA LEU A 247 -27.05 -30.16 -7.75
C LEU A 247 -25.81 -30.12 -8.65
N LYS A 248 -25.79 -30.88 -9.76
CA LYS A 248 -24.69 -30.83 -10.73
C LYS A 248 -24.55 -29.45 -11.36
N ASN A 249 -25.64 -28.85 -11.82
CA ASN A 249 -25.61 -27.52 -12.43
C ASN A 249 -25.24 -26.43 -11.43
N TRP A 250 -25.70 -26.54 -10.18
CA TRP A 250 -25.30 -25.63 -9.12
C TRP A 250 -23.80 -25.73 -8.82
N TYR A 251 -23.26 -26.94 -8.72
CA TYR A 251 -21.84 -27.15 -8.53
C TYR A 251 -20.99 -26.53 -9.65
N GLN A 252 -21.43 -26.61 -10.91
CA GLN A 252 -20.72 -25.96 -12.03
C GLN A 252 -20.69 -24.43 -11.88
N ARG A 253 -21.82 -23.81 -11.54
CA ARG A 253 -21.85 -22.35 -11.27
C ARG A 253 -20.93 -21.95 -10.12
N LEU A 254 -20.89 -22.75 -9.05
CA LEU A 254 -19.94 -22.51 -7.94
C LEU A 254 -18.49 -22.56 -8.42
N LYS A 255 -18.15 -23.50 -9.32
CA LYS A 255 -16.81 -23.60 -9.91
C LYS A 255 -16.47 -22.42 -10.83
N GLU A 256 -17.44 -21.93 -11.59
CA GLU A 256 -17.31 -20.73 -12.43
C GLU A 256 -17.07 -19.49 -11.56
N THR A 257 -17.88 -19.29 -10.51
CA THR A 257 -17.70 -18.19 -9.55
C THR A 257 -16.37 -18.27 -8.82
N GLU A 258 -15.91 -19.46 -8.42
CA GLU A 258 -14.58 -19.65 -7.81
C GLU A 258 -13.47 -19.23 -8.77
N SER A 259 -13.54 -19.59 -10.05
CA SER A 259 -12.57 -19.15 -11.06
C SER A 259 -12.57 -17.63 -11.23
N GLN A 260 -13.75 -17.01 -11.24
CA GLN A 260 -13.87 -15.55 -11.33
C GLN A 260 -13.25 -14.85 -10.12
N LEU A 261 -13.45 -15.39 -8.91
CA LEU A 261 -12.81 -14.87 -7.70
C LEU A 261 -11.29 -14.99 -7.77
N ASP A 262 -10.76 -16.11 -8.25
CA ASP A 262 -9.32 -16.29 -8.43
C ASP A 262 -8.73 -15.26 -9.42
N GLU A 263 -9.41 -15.00 -10.55
CA GLU A 263 -9.01 -13.99 -11.53
C GLU A 263 -9.03 -12.56 -10.94
N MET A 264 -10.09 -12.21 -10.21
CA MET A 264 -10.20 -10.91 -9.52
C MET A 264 -9.12 -10.75 -8.45
N ALA A 265 -8.84 -11.79 -7.66
CA ALA A 265 -7.79 -11.75 -6.65
C ALA A 265 -6.40 -11.52 -7.26
N VAL A 266 -6.10 -12.12 -8.41
CA VAL A 266 -4.86 -11.87 -9.16
C VAL A 266 -4.80 -10.43 -9.66
N ALA A 267 -5.89 -9.90 -10.22
CA ALA A 267 -5.95 -8.51 -10.69
C ALA A 267 -5.76 -7.49 -9.55
N LEU A 268 -6.20 -7.82 -8.34
CA LEU A 268 -6.03 -7.01 -7.12
C LEU A 268 -4.65 -7.21 -6.45
N GLY A 269 -3.77 -8.04 -7.00
CA GLY A 269 -2.41 -8.23 -6.49
C GLY A 269 -2.28 -9.25 -5.35
N GLY A 270 -3.34 -10.02 -5.06
CA GLY A 270 -3.33 -11.12 -4.09
C GLY A 270 -3.30 -10.71 -2.61
N LEU A 271 -2.94 -9.45 -2.32
CA LEU A 271 -3.01 -8.83 -1.01
C LEU A 271 -3.75 -7.49 -1.09
N TYR A 272 -4.59 -7.25 -0.09
CA TYR A 272 -5.12 -5.94 0.22
C TYR A 272 -4.46 -5.42 1.51
N TRP A 273 -4.22 -4.12 1.60
CA TRP A 273 -3.77 -3.46 2.82
C TRP A 273 -4.78 -2.40 3.22
N GLU A 274 -5.13 -2.40 4.51
CA GLU A 274 -5.98 -1.37 5.08
C GLU A 274 -5.28 0.00 5.07
N SER A 275 -6.07 1.05 4.84
CA SER A 275 -5.60 2.43 4.95
C SER A 275 -5.10 2.72 6.36
N MET A 276 -4.00 3.46 6.46
CA MET A 276 -3.44 3.92 7.73
C MET A 276 -4.17 5.13 8.32
N GLY A 277 -5.10 5.75 7.57
CA GLY A 277 -5.88 6.90 8.02
C GLY A 277 -6.00 8.00 6.98
N ILE A 278 -6.57 9.14 7.41
CA ILE A 278 -6.72 10.32 6.54
C ILE A 278 -5.44 11.16 6.60
N VAL A 279 -4.83 11.41 5.45
CA VAL A 279 -3.61 12.22 5.33
C VAL A 279 -3.93 13.67 5.70
N SER A 280 -3.22 14.24 6.67
CA SER A 280 -3.38 15.62 7.13
C SER A 280 -2.26 16.55 6.67
N ALA A 281 -1.02 16.05 6.55
CA ALA A 281 0.11 16.80 6.02
C ALA A 281 1.16 15.87 5.40
N VAL A 282 1.94 16.41 4.47
CA VAL A 282 3.03 15.69 3.79
C VAL A 282 4.24 16.61 3.69
N LYS A 283 5.42 16.09 4.05
CA LYS A 283 6.71 16.80 3.94
C LYS A 283 7.69 15.93 3.17
N ILE A 284 8.35 16.49 2.16
CA ILE A 284 9.24 15.78 1.24
C ILE A 284 10.63 16.41 1.32
N PHE A 285 11.67 15.59 1.48
CA PHE A 285 13.05 16.02 1.65
C PHE A 285 13.92 15.41 0.54
N TRP A 286 14.35 16.25 -0.40
CA TRP A 286 15.21 15.92 -1.54
C TRP A 286 16.69 16.19 -1.28
#